data_AF-A0A0F9EZV4-F1
#
_entry.id   AF-A0A0F9EZV4-F1
#
_cell.length_a   1.000
_cell.length_b   1.000
_cell.length_c   1.000
_cell.angle_alpha   90.00
_cell.angle_beta   90.00
_cell.angle_gamma   90.00
#
_symmetry.space_group_name_H-M   'P 1'
#
loop_
_entity.id
_entity.type
_entity.pdbx_description
1 polymer ?
#
loop_
_entity_poly.entity_id
_entity_poly.type
_entity_poly.pdbx_seq_one_letter_code
_entity_poly.pdbx_strand_id
1 'polypeptide(L)'
;MPQFARPDADIVDGAWLNDVGSAVDMFQAIDETAFNDADFVESELNPSASAVAFGLSDVEDPQVSTGHIVRYRYQKDATGGNQIDLVVELRQGYISEVTQGALIHAETHTNIPNGWTAGTFTLSAVEADSITDYNDLQLRMTANQV
;
A
#
# COMPACT_ATOMS: atom_id res chain seq x y z
N MET A 1 -5.15 23.84 2.48
CA MET A 1 -3.87 23.24 2.01
C MET A 1 -4.13 21.76 1.75
N PRO A 2 -3.39 21.08 0.85
CA PRO A 2 -3.54 19.63 0.71
C PRO A 2 -3.20 18.91 2.02
N GLN A 3 -3.94 17.85 2.34
CA GLN A 3 -3.66 16.94 3.44
C GLN A 3 -2.98 15.67 2.90
N PHE A 4 -2.19 15.01 3.74
CA PHE A 4 -1.49 13.78 3.37
C PHE A 4 -1.68 12.75 4.47
N ALA A 5 -2.40 11.68 4.16
CA ALA A 5 -2.48 10.50 5.01
C ALA A 5 -1.26 9.62 4.70
N ARG A 6 -0.44 9.35 5.72
CA ARG A 6 0.81 8.59 5.60
C ARG A 6 0.71 7.31 6.40
N PRO A 7 1.42 6.23 6.03
CA PRO A 7 1.50 5.05 6.88
C PRO A 7 1.88 5.40 8.32
N ASP A 8 1.11 4.93 9.30
CA ASP A 8 1.33 5.22 10.72
C ASP A 8 1.12 4.02 11.66
N ALA A 9 0.70 2.88 11.11
CA ALA A 9 0.52 1.65 11.85
C ALA A 9 0.69 0.41 10.95
N ASP A 10 1.23 -0.65 11.53
CA ASP A 10 1.20 -1.99 10.97
C ASP A 10 -0.17 -2.64 11.26
N ILE A 11 -0.91 -2.99 10.20
CA ILE A 11 -2.23 -3.64 10.32
C ILE A 11 -2.08 -5.14 10.09
N VAL A 12 -1.28 -5.52 9.09
CA VAL A 12 -0.89 -6.90 8.77
C VAL A 12 0.53 -6.92 8.25
N ASP A 13 1.41 -7.65 8.91
CA ASP A 13 2.80 -7.82 8.43
C ASP A 13 2.92 -8.99 7.44
N GLY A 14 2.12 -10.04 7.64
CA GLY A 14 2.24 -11.26 6.86
C GLY A 14 3.64 -11.88 7.02
N ALA A 15 4.28 -12.17 5.88
CA ALA A 15 5.68 -12.61 5.82
C ALA A 15 6.63 -11.52 5.30
N TRP A 16 6.14 -10.29 5.19
CA TRP A 16 6.93 -9.16 4.73
C TRP A 16 7.87 -8.67 5.84
N LEU A 17 8.93 -8.01 5.43
CA LEU A 17 9.94 -7.42 6.31
C LEU A 17 10.29 -6.02 5.83
N ASN A 18 10.81 -5.17 6.71
CA ASN A 18 11.43 -3.91 6.33
C ASN A 18 12.85 -4.12 5.77
N ASP A 19 13.49 -3.03 5.33
CA ASP A 19 14.84 -2.97 4.74
C ASP A 19 15.96 -3.55 5.62
N VAL A 20 15.73 -3.64 6.94
CA VAL A 20 16.67 -4.27 7.90
C VAL A 20 16.30 -5.72 8.26
N GLY A 21 15.28 -6.30 7.62
CA GLY A 21 14.83 -7.67 7.82
C GLY A 21 13.98 -7.89 9.07
N SER A 22 13.25 -6.88 9.53
CA SER A 22 12.39 -6.90 10.72
C SER A 22 10.91 -6.73 10.36
N ALA A 23 10.04 -7.44 11.08
CA ALA A 23 8.57 -7.29 11.02
C ALA A 23 8.06 -6.47 12.21
N VAL A 24 8.75 -5.37 12.54
CA VAL A 24 8.38 -4.51 13.67
C VAL A 24 8.41 -3.07 13.19
N ASP A 25 7.32 -2.35 13.43
CA ASP A 25 7.14 -0.95 13.04
C ASP A 25 7.48 -0.73 11.55
N MET A 26 7.02 -1.64 10.69
CA MET A 26 7.32 -1.65 9.26
C MET A 26 6.79 -0.40 8.54
N PHE A 27 5.69 0.18 9.02
CA PHE A 27 5.16 1.45 8.53
C PHE A 27 6.19 2.58 8.54
N GLN A 28 7.18 2.57 9.46
CA GLN A 28 8.25 3.57 9.52
C GLN A 28 9.21 3.53 8.34
N ALA A 29 9.23 2.42 7.58
CA ALA A 29 10.04 2.28 6.39
C ALA A 29 9.34 2.78 5.11
N ILE A 30 8.10 3.27 5.23
CA ILE A 30 7.27 3.77 4.11
C ILE A 30 6.49 5.06 4.46
N ASP A 31 6.85 5.78 5.53
CA ASP A 31 6.14 6.97 6.03
C ASP A 31 6.67 8.30 5.46
N GLU A 32 7.48 8.25 4.39
CA GLU A 32 8.43 9.30 4.05
C GLU A 32 7.78 10.63 3.64
N THR A 33 8.20 11.73 4.27
CA THR A 33 7.79 13.07 3.83
C THR A 33 8.13 13.38 2.36
N ALA A 34 9.27 12.87 1.90
CA ALA A 34 9.74 12.90 0.53
C ALA A 34 10.27 11.51 0.17
N PHE A 35 9.98 11.02 -1.03
CA PHE A 35 10.35 9.66 -1.44
C PHE A 35 11.80 9.32 -1.11
N ASN A 36 11.96 8.20 -0.43
CA ASN A 36 13.24 7.56 -0.17
C ASN A 36 13.10 6.10 -0.65
N ASP A 37 14.06 5.68 -1.45
CA ASP A 37 14.10 4.35 -2.07
C ASP A 37 15.13 3.44 -1.31
N ALA A 38 15.62 3.93 -0.16
CA ALA A 38 16.61 3.25 0.70
C ALA A 38 15.98 2.60 1.94
N ASP A 39 14.81 3.09 2.37
CA ASP A 39 13.85 2.46 3.27
C ASP A 39 12.73 1.86 2.42
N PHE A 40 12.30 0.65 2.76
CA PHE A 40 11.23 -0.04 2.04
C PHE A 40 10.72 -1.23 2.86
N VAL A 41 9.61 -1.81 2.40
CA VAL A 41 9.12 -3.12 2.81
C VAL A 41 9.18 -4.09 1.64
N GLU A 42 9.54 -5.33 1.91
CA GLU A 42 9.68 -6.39 0.92
C GLU A 42 8.94 -7.65 1.34
N SER A 43 8.39 -8.36 0.35
CA SER A 43 7.81 -9.68 0.57
C SER A 43 8.89 -10.73 0.80
N GLU A 44 8.48 -11.90 1.27
CA GLU A 44 9.33 -13.07 1.29
C GLU A 44 9.77 -13.52 -0.13
N LEU A 45 10.74 -14.42 -0.18
CA LEU A 45 11.16 -15.06 -1.43
C LEU A 45 10.04 -15.94 -2.01
N ASN A 46 9.77 -15.74 -3.30
CA ASN A 46 8.74 -16.45 -4.07
C ASN A 46 7.31 -16.27 -3.50
N PRO A 47 6.81 -15.02 -3.43
CA PRO A 47 5.55 -14.74 -2.76
C PRO A 47 4.37 -15.43 -3.47
N SER A 48 3.42 -15.96 -2.69
CA SER A 48 2.20 -16.59 -3.21
C SER A 48 0.97 -15.98 -2.56
N ALA A 49 0.33 -15.04 -3.28
CA ALA A 49 -0.71 -14.18 -2.72
C ALA A 49 -0.35 -13.59 -1.34
N SER A 50 0.93 -13.23 -1.16
CA SER A 50 1.48 -12.71 0.09
C SER A 50 1.05 -11.27 0.29
N ALA A 51 0.52 -10.96 1.48
CA ALA A 51 -0.09 -9.67 1.74
C ALA A 51 0.47 -8.98 2.98
N VAL A 52 0.47 -7.66 2.89
CA VAL A 52 0.82 -6.72 3.96
C VAL A 52 -0.18 -5.56 3.93
N ALA A 53 -0.49 -4.97 5.07
CA ALA A 53 -1.41 -3.84 5.17
C ALA A 53 -0.93 -2.83 6.21
N PHE A 54 -1.08 -1.55 5.87
CA PHE A 54 -0.69 -0.43 6.71
C PHE A 54 -1.84 0.54 6.90
N GLY A 55 -2.03 0.98 8.14
CA GLY A 55 -2.96 2.05 8.49
C GLY A 55 -2.42 3.38 7.99
N LEU A 56 -3.31 4.28 7.60
CA LEU A 56 -2.96 5.63 7.22
C LEU A 56 -3.37 6.59 8.33
N SER A 57 -2.51 7.57 8.58
CA SER A 57 -2.76 8.65 9.53
C SER A 57 -4.05 9.39 9.25
N ASP A 58 -4.77 9.70 10.32
CA ASP A 58 -6.02 10.45 10.31
C ASP A 58 -5.90 11.78 9.53
N VAL A 59 -6.89 12.02 8.67
CA VAL A 59 -7.07 13.30 7.95
C VAL A 59 -8.51 13.75 8.03
N GLU A 60 -8.74 15.06 7.94
CA GLU A 60 -10.10 15.59 7.88
C GLU A 60 -10.72 15.33 6.51
N ASP A 61 -12.01 14.98 6.48
CA ASP A 61 -12.78 14.88 5.24
C ASP A 61 -12.67 16.21 4.44
N PRO A 62 -12.11 16.19 3.21
CA PRO A 62 -11.97 17.40 2.41
C PRO A 62 -13.30 17.98 1.90
N GLN A 63 -14.43 17.30 2.13
CA GLN A 63 -15.78 17.67 1.69
C GLN A 63 -15.92 17.85 0.18
N VAL A 64 -14.98 17.26 -0.57
CA VAL A 64 -14.96 17.23 -2.03
C VAL A 64 -14.52 15.85 -2.48
N SER A 65 -15.16 15.31 -3.51
CA SER A 65 -14.91 13.94 -4.00
C SER A 65 -13.82 13.89 -5.07
N THR A 66 -12.89 14.84 -5.07
CA THR A 66 -11.86 14.95 -6.13
C THR A 66 -10.52 15.30 -5.53
N GLY A 67 -9.44 14.83 -6.18
CA GLY A 67 -8.08 15.13 -5.76
C GLY A 67 -7.47 14.11 -4.78
N HIS A 68 -8.18 13.00 -4.51
CA HIS A 68 -7.64 11.87 -3.78
C HIS A 68 -6.68 11.07 -4.66
N ILE A 69 -5.40 11.12 -4.32
CA ILE A 69 -4.34 10.49 -5.10
C ILE A 69 -3.50 9.64 -4.15
N VAL A 70 -3.40 8.36 -4.45
CA VAL A 70 -2.45 7.46 -3.81
C VAL A 70 -1.18 7.43 -4.64
N ARG A 71 -0.02 7.50 -3.98
CA ARG A 71 1.31 7.51 -4.60
C ARG A 71 2.21 6.56 -3.83
N TYR A 72 2.98 5.76 -4.54
CA TYR A 72 3.89 4.79 -3.96
C TYR A 72 5.05 4.52 -4.91
N ARG A 73 6.10 3.89 -4.36
CA ARG A 73 7.27 3.41 -5.08
C ARG A 73 7.29 1.90 -4.95
N TYR A 74 7.62 1.22 -6.04
CA TYR A 74 7.68 -0.23 -6.05
C TYR A 74 8.70 -0.73 -7.08
N GLN A 75 9.23 -1.91 -6.83
CA GLN A 75 10.06 -2.70 -7.73
C GLN A 75 9.96 -4.16 -7.35
N LYS A 76 10.50 -5.05 -8.19
CA LYS A 76 10.94 -6.37 -7.72
C LYS A 76 12.45 -6.40 -7.60
N ASP A 77 12.92 -7.23 -6.67
CA ASP A 77 14.25 -7.81 -6.70
C ASP A 77 14.12 -9.32 -6.96
N ALA A 78 14.06 -9.68 -8.25
CA ALA A 78 13.89 -11.07 -8.66
C ALA A 78 15.12 -11.56 -9.44
N THR A 79 15.91 -12.41 -8.81
CA THR A 79 16.97 -13.15 -9.50
C THR A 79 16.36 -14.06 -10.57
N GLY A 80 16.94 -14.06 -11.78
CA GLY A 80 16.51 -14.96 -12.86
C GLY A 80 15.31 -14.47 -13.69
N GLY A 81 14.77 -13.29 -13.40
CA GLY A 81 13.73 -12.66 -14.22
C GLY A 81 12.31 -13.15 -13.97
N ASN A 82 12.06 -13.80 -12.83
CA ASN A 82 10.72 -14.25 -12.42
C ASN A 82 9.71 -13.11 -12.49
N GLN A 83 8.50 -13.43 -12.93
CA GLN A 83 7.39 -12.48 -12.94
C GLN A 83 6.83 -12.36 -11.52
N ILE A 84 6.77 -11.13 -11.03
CA ILE A 84 6.08 -10.77 -9.80
C ILE A 84 5.03 -9.75 -10.16
N ASP A 85 3.79 -10.05 -9.78
CA ASP A 85 2.65 -9.16 -9.90
C ASP A 85 2.38 -8.54 -8.53
N LEU A 86 1.97 -7.26 -8.51
CA LEU A 86 1.65 -6.50 -7.32
C LEU A 86 0.25 -5.92 -7.44
N VAL A 87 -0.60 -6.15 -6.44
CA VAL A 87 -1.90 -5.48 -6.31
C VAL A 87 -1.81 -4.51 -5.14
N VAL A 88 -2.18 -3.25 -5.38
CA VAL A 88 -2.25 -2.21 -4.34
C VAL A 88 -3.71 -1.80 -4.18
N GLU A 89 -4.23 -1.91 -2.96
CA GLU A 89 -5.64 -1.68 -2.64
C GLU A 89 -5.76 -0.58 -1.59
N LEU A 90 -6.60 0.41 -1.84
CA LEU A 90 -7.10 1.32 -0.82
C LEU A 90 -8.38 0.73 -0.23
N ARG A 91 -8.41 0.50 1.07
CA ARG A 91 -9.54 -0.07 1.80
C ARG A 91 -9.85 0.76 3.03
N GLN A 92 -11.08 0.63 3.53
CA GLN A 92 -11.48 1.22 4.81
C GLN A 92 -12.16 0.20 5.71
N GLY A 93 -12.08 0.37 7.04
CA GLY A 93 -12.84 -0.48 7.96
C GLY A 93 -12.19 -1.84 8.18
N TYR A 94 -10.88 -1.90 8.37
CA TYR A 94 -10.19 -3.17 8.56
C TYR A 94 -10.58 -3.81 9.89
N ILE A 95 -10.83 -5.13 9.87
CA ILE A 95 -11.11 -5.90 11.10
C ILE A 95 -10.12 -7.07 11.23
N SER A 96 -9.89 -7.81 10.15
CA SER A 96 -8.94 -8.93 10.09
C SER A 96 -8.67 -9.33 8.63
N GLU A 97 -7.72 -10.23 8.36
CA GLU A 97 -7.54 -10.76 7.00
C GLU A 97 -8.75 -11.55 6.45
N VAL A 98 -9.67 -11.99 7.33
CA VAL A 98 -10.96 -12.57 6.91
C VAL A 98 -11.98 -11.48 6.56
N THR A 99 -11.82 -10.26 7.08
CA THR A 99 -12.70 -9.11 6.86
C THR A 99 -11.85 -7.86 6.67
N GLN A 100 -11.32 -7.74 5.45
CA GLN A 100 -10.32 -6.73 5.05
C GLN A 100 -10.88 -5.31 4.90
N GLY A 101 -12.15 -5.09 5.27
CA GLY A 101 -12.85 -3.83 5.05
C GLY A 101 -13.38 -3.65 3.63
N ALA A 102 -14.03 -2.51 3.41
CA ALA A 102 -14.59 -2.13 2.12
C ALA A 102 -13.47 -1.73 1.14
N LEU A 103 -13.50 -2.30 -0.06
CA LEU A 103 -12.58 -1.90 -1.14
C LEU A 103 -13.02 -0.57 -1.73
N ILE A 104 -12.11 0.41 -1.71
CA ILE A 104 -12.31 1.72 -2.34
C ILE A 104 -11.76 1.70 -3.76
N HIS A 105 -10.52 1.23 -3.93
CA HIS A 105 -9.86 1.12 -5.23
C HIS A 105 -8.79 0.03 -5.22
N ALA A 106 -8.51 -0.57 -6.37
CA ALA A 106 -7.40 -1.51 -6.55
C ALA A 106 -6.67 -1.23 -7.87
N GLU A 107 -5.35 -1.11 -7.79
CA GLU A 107 -4.45 -0.99 -8.93
C GLU A 107 -3.60 -2.27 -9.04
N THR A 108 -3.53 -2.85 -10.24
CA THR A 108 -2.78 -4.09 -10.49
C THR A 108 -1.59 -3.80 -11.40
N HIS A 109 -0.40 -4.17 -10.94
CA HIS A 109 0.84 -4.14 -11.71
C HIS A 109 1.26 -5.54 -12.08
N THR A 110 1.24 -5.86 -13.37
CA THR A 110 1.72 -7.14 -13.88
C THR A 110 3.20 -7.06 -14.22
N ASN A 111 3.98 -8.06 -13.81
CA ASN A 111 5.41 -8.19 -14.07
C ASN A 111 6.18 -6.90 -13.77
N ILE A 112 6.15 -6.49 -12.50
CA ILE A 112 6.78 -5.26 -12.03
C ILE A 112 8.28 -5.20 -12.41
N PRO A 113 8.84 -4.02 -12.70
CA PRO A 113 10.20 -3.91 -13.20
C PRO A 113 11.26 -4.18 -12.11
N ASN A 114 12.45 -4.60 -12.55
CA ASN A 114 13.66 -4.49 -11.73
C ASN A 114 14.08 -3.01 -11.74
N GLY A 115 14.06 -2.35 -10.58
CA GLY A 115 14.31 -0.92 -10.44
C GLY A 115 13.07 -0.12 -10.06
N TRP A 116 13.27 0.80 -9.11
CA TRP A 116 12.22 1.61 -8.52
C TRP A 116 11.40 2.43 -9.52
N THR A 117 10.10 2.15 -9.57
CA THR A 117 9.12 2.82 -10.43
C THR A 117 8.05 3.49 -9.57
N ALA A 118 7.47 4.59 -10.08
CA ALA A 118 6.41 5.31 -9.39
C ALA A 118 5.05 4.74 -9.81
N GLY A 119 4.24 4.38 -8.82
CA GLY A 119 2.85 4.01 -8.99
C GLY A 119 1.94 5.11 -8.46
N THR A 120 0.83 5.33 -9.15
CA THR A 120 -0.19 6.26 -8.68
C THR A 120 -1.54 5.91 -9.28
N PHE A 121 -2.59 6.11 -8.48
CA PHE A 121 -3.95 6.15 -8.97
C PHE A 121 -4.68 7.32 -8.33
N THR A 122 -5.64 7.87 -9.08
CA THR A 122 -6.54 8.94 -8.62
C THR A 122 -7.92 8.34 -8.48
N LEU A 123 -8.53 8.52 -7.31
CA LEU A 123 -9.89 8.04 -7.09
C LEU A 123 -10.87 8.81 -7.97
N SER A 124 -11.81 8.09 -8.55
CA SER A 124 -13.01 8.70 -9.13
C SER A 124 -13.87 9.33 -8.04
N ALA A 125 -14.80 10.19 -8.42
CA ALA A 125 -15.72 10.81 -7.47
C ALA A 125 -16.54 9.78 -6.68
N VAL A 126 -16.94 8.68 -7.32
CA VAL A 126 -17.71 7.61 -6.67
C VAL A 126 -16.88 6.85 -5.64
N GLU A 127 -15.60 6.63 -5.92
CA GLU A 127 -14.68 5.97 -4.98
C GLU A 127 -14.30 6.91 -3.83
N ALA A 128 -14.12 8.21 -4.10
CA ALA A 128 -13.90 9.18 -3.03
C ALA A 128 -15.15 9.33 -2.14
N ASP A 129 -16.36 9.31 -2.72
CA ASP A 129 -17.64 9.36 -1.99
C ASP A 129 -17.91 8.09 -1.17
N SER A 130 -17.30 6.96 -1.52
CA SER A 130 -17.45 5.72 -0.75
C SER A 130 -16.56 5.69 0.50
N ILE A 131 -15.62 6.63 0.64
CA ILE A 131 -14.87 6.84 1.87
C ILE A 131 -15.78 7.52 2.89
N THR A 132 -16.13 6.78 3.94
CA THR A 132 -17.00 7.27 5.02
C THR A 132 -16.25 7.54 6.31
N ASP A 133 -15.05 6.98 6.48
CA ASP A 133 -14.18 7.23 7.63
C ASP A 133 -12.73 7.42 7.17
N TYR A 134 -12.24 8.66 7.28
CA TYR A 134 -10.87 9.02 6.93
C TYR A 134 -9.85 8.68 8.04
N ASN A 135 -10.31 8.18 9.18
CA ASN A 135 -9.47 7.72 10.30
C ASN A 135 -9.29 6.19 10.32
N ASP A 136 -9.89 5.49 9.36
CA ASP A 136 -9.84 4.02 9.25
C ASP A 136 -9.56 3.62 7.80
N LEU A 137 -8.56 4.28 7.22
CA LEU A 137 -8.04 3.97 5.89
C LEU A 137 -6.81 3.07 6.01
N GLN A 138 -6.68 2.14 5.08
CA GLN A 138 -5.50 1.31 4.95
C GLN A 138 -5.08 1.11 3.50
N LEU A 139 -3.77 0.98 3.30
CA LEU A 139 -3.19 0.48 2.06
C LEU A 139 -2.80 -0.98 2.25
N ARG A 140 -3.42 -1.84 1.44
CA ARG A 140 -3.13 -3.27 1.42
C ARG A 140 -2.40 -3.60 0.12
N MET A 141 -1.29 -4.31 0.23
CA MET A 141 -0.48 -4.75 -0.89
C MET A 141 -0.47 -6.26 -0.95
N THR A 142 -0.56 -6.84 -2.14
CA THR A 142 -0.44 -8.29 -2.35
C THR A 142 0.55 -8.57 -3.46
N ALA A 143 1.62 -9.29 -3.14
CA ALA A 143 2.62 -9.75 -4.08
C ALA A 143 2.34 -11.22 -4.47
N ASN A 144 2.50 -11.52 -5.75
CA ASN A 144 2.35 -12.88 -6.25
C ASN A 144 3.36 -13.17 -7.37
N GLN A 145 4.15 -14.22 -7.19
CA GLN A 145 4.96 -14.78 -8.26
C GLN A 145 4.09 -15.63 -9.19
N VAL A 146 4.32 -15.50 -10.50
CA VAL A 146 3.64 -16.26 -11.56
C VAL A 146 4.55 -17.36 -12.10
#